data_AF-A0A924UMP3-F1
#
_entry.id   AF-A0A924UMP3-F1
#
_cell.length_a   1.000
_cell.length_b   1.000
_cell.length_c   1.000
_cell.angle_alpha   90.00
_cell.angle_beta   90.00
_cell.angle_gamma   90.00
#
_symmetry.space_group_name_H-M   'P 1'
#
loop_
_entity.id
_entity.type
_entity.pdbx_description
1 polymer ?
#
loop_
_entity_poly.entity_id
_entity_poly.type
_entity_poly.pdbx_seq_one_letter_code
_entity_poly.pdbx_strand_id
1 'polypeptide(L)'
;MINVIKDVLLSFSASRSLYESMMKYDFKINESRKSIMQLCFSHLAAWPVVVGILLIMVNPFRHVSMVQKIFGTESAITFFLLDGHVSSMLIFSVLFFFAEWILRKEHLLTLIVFLFLVQGDLHIHLALASVIGIYFSRYCHQWWFHVGLESRTKNIWQTLSNIQLASWLVVTVAALVALDYLQVNQYFAASVSEYRLQFLLTTLLAYHALAFFMSALWGHFFVRQKVEPSDLPTYFSTANWILRFSMSGYLRKLLTDKTASALAHHQQAIANFKEIKDQSPGLEFGAINSTLVKEISFLEQASSRLTIE
;
A
#
# COMPACT_ATOMS: atom_id res chain seq x y z
N MET A 1 -16.46 6.32 -13.43
CA MET A 1 -14.98 6.37 -13.44
C MET A 1 -14.47 7.65 -12.79
N ILE A 2 -14.94 8.83 -13.20
CA ILE A 2 -14.55 10.14 -12.62
C ILE A 2 -14.73 10.19 -11.08
N ASN A 3 -15.86 9.76 -10.55
CA ASN A 3 -16.10 9.77 -9.10
C ASN A 3 -15.12 8.87 -8.32
N VAL A 4 -14.72 7.74 -8.90
CA VAL A 4 -13.74 6.82 -8.28
C VAL A 4 -12.36 7.47 -8.22
N ILE A 5 -11.94 8.14 -9.29
CA ILE A 5 -10.67 8.87 -9.32
C ILE A 5 -10.67 10.00 -8.29
N LYS A 6 -11.78 10.73 -8.15
CA LYS A 6 -11.94 11.77 -7.14
C LYS A 6 -11.75 11.22 -5.72
N ASP A 7 -12.42 10.11 -5.40
CA ASP A 7 -12.32 9.48 -4.07
C ASP A 7 -10.90 8.99 -3.77
N VAL A 8 -10.21 8.45 -4.77
CA VAL A 8 -8.81 8.04 -4.64
C VAL A 8 -7.90 9.24 -4.34
N LEU A 9 -8.03 10.33 -5.10
CA LEU A 9 -7.19 11.52 -4.92
C LEU A 9 -7.39 12.16 -3.54
N LEU A 10 -8.59 12.08 -2.98
CA LEU A 10 -8.91 12.58 -1.63
C LEU A 10 -8.38 11.70 -0.49
N SER A 11 -7.85 10.50 -0.77
CA SER A 11 -7.28 9.62 0.27
C SER A 11 -5.91 10.10 0.76
N PHE A 12 -5.19 10.90 -0.05
CA PHE A 12 -3.84 11.43 0.22
C PHE A 12 -2.79 10.37 0.63
N SER A 13 -3.07 9.09 0.38
CA SER A 13 -2.30 7.93 0.83
C SER A 13 -2.70 6.76 -0.06
N ALA A 14 -1.75 6.20 -0.80
CA ALA A 14 -2.02 5.09 -1.73
C ALA A 14 -2.35 3.81 -0.97
N SER A 15 -1.60 3.53 0.09
CA SER A 15 -1.79 2.36 0.96
C SER A 15 -3.16 2.40 1.64
N ARG A 16 -3.57 3.56 2.18
CA ARG A 16 -4.92 3.72 2.74
C ARG A 16 -6.00 3.55 1.68
N SER A 17 -5.85 4.20 0.53
CA SER A 17 -6.83 4.09 -0.57
C SER A 17 -7.01 2.64 -1.00
N LEU A 18 -5.92 1.88 -1.06
CA LEU A 18 -5.89 0.46 -1.36
C LEU A 18 -6.68 -0.35 -0.31
N TYR A 19 -6.38 -0.16 0.99
CA TYR A 19 -7.08 -0.88 2.07
C TYR A 19 -8.56 -0.54 2.14
N GLU A 20 -8.91 0.75 2.06
CA GLU A 20 -10.30 1.21 2.09
C GLU A 20 -11.11 0.65 0.90
N SER A 21 -10.50 0.55 -0.28
CA SER A 21 -11.13 -0.05 -1.46
C SER A 21 -11.44 -1.53 -1.24
N MET A 22 -10.53 -2.25 -0.57
CA MET A 22 -10.73 -3.66 -0.27
C MET A 22 -11.81 -3.87 0.79
N MET A 23 -11.84 -3.05 1.85
CA MET A 23 -12.92 -3.07 2.84
C MET A 23 -14.29 -2.77 2.21
N LYS A 24 -14.36 -1.80 1.29
CA LYS A 24 -15.58 -1.47 0.52
C LYS A 24 -16.03 -2.62 -0.38
N TYR A 25 -15.10 -3.37 -0.96
CA TYR A 25 -15.39 -4.58 -1.72
C TYR A 25 -15.97 -5.68 -0.81
N ASP A 26 -15.30 -5.95 0.32
CA ASP A 26 -15.65 -7.04 1.24
C ASP A 26 -17.05 -6.84 1.87
N PHE A 27 -17.36 -5.62 2.33
CA PHE A 27 -18.66 -5.27 2.90
C PHE A 27 -19.75 -4.95 1.87
N LYS A 28 -19.46 -5.10 0.57
CA LYS A 28 -20.39 -4.75 -0.52
C LYS A 28 -20.99 -3.34 -0.36
N ILE A 29 -20.17 -2.40 0.10
CA ILE A 29 -20.58 -1.00 0.32
C ILE A 29 -20.92 -0.35 -1.02
N ASN A 30 -20.08 -0.61 -2.01
CA ASN A 30 -20.23 -0.13 -3.37
C ASN A 30 -20.40 -1.33 -4.32
N GLU A 31 -20.83 -1.04 -5.55
CA GLU A 31 -20.73 -2.01 -6.66
C GLU A 31 -19.31 -2.57 -6.73
N SER A 32 -19.19 -3.90 -6.86
CA SER A 32 -17.91 -4.61 -6.93
C SER A 32 -16.94 -3.97 -7.93
N ARG A 33 -17.44 -3.60 -9.10
CA ARG A 33 -16.69 -2.89 -10.14
C ARG A 33 -16.07 -1.59 -9.65
N LYS A 34 -16.82 -0.77 -8.91
CA LYS A 34 -16.34 0.53 -8.40
C LYS A 34 -15.22 0.31 -7.38
N SER A 35 -15.39 -0.63 -6.46
CA SER A 35 -14.38 -0.97 -5.44
C SER A 35 -13.11 -1.53 -6.06
N ILE A 36 -13.20 -2.41 -7.06
CA ILE A 36 -12.02 -2.94 -7.78
C ILE A 36 -11.31 -1.83 -8.55
N MET A 37 -12.04 -0.94 -9.22
CA MET A 37 -11.40 0.18 -9.93
C MET A 37 -10.72 1.15 -8.95
N GLN A 38 -11.32 1.40 -7.79
CA GLN A 38 -10.71 2.22 -6.73
C GLN A 38 -9.40 1.58 -6.24
N LEU A 39 -9.41 0.26 -6.03
CA LEU A 39 -8.24 -0.53 -5.65
C LEU A 39 -7.11 -0.39 -6.68
N CYS A 40 -7.42 -0.54 -7.97
CA CYS A 40 -6.44 -0.45 -9.06
C CYS A 40 -5.85 0.96 -9.23
N PHE A 41 -6.63 2.00 -8.90
CA PHE A 41 -6.22 3.39 -9.04
C PHE A 41 -5.58 3.96 -7.78
N SER A 42 -5.53 3.20 -6.68
CA SER A 42 -5.00 3.63 -5.37
C SER A 42 -3.63 4.31 -5.43
N HIS A 43 -2.74 3.89 -6.34
CA HIS A 43 -1.43 4.53 -6.55
C HIS A 43 -1.49 6.01 -6.93
N LEU A 44 -2.59 6.49 -7.53
CA LEU A 44 -2.78 7.91 -7.82
C LEU A 44 -2.91 8.76 -6.55
N ALA A 45 -3.29 8.16 -5.42
CA ALA A 45 -3.38 8.86 -4.13
C ALA A 45 -2.00 9.20 -3.54
N ALA A 46 -0.90 8.74 -4.14
CA ALA A 46 0.46 9.09 -3.72
C ALA A 46 0.90 10.51 -4.14
N TRP A 47 0.07 11.28 -4.85
CA TRP A 47 0.40 12.63 -5.31
C TRP A 47 0.95 13.59 -4.24
N PRO A 48 0.62 13.50 -2.92
CA PRO A 48 1.21 14.38 -1.92
C PRO A 48 2.73 14.20 -1.80
N VAL A 49 3.28 13.02 -2.11
CA VAL A 49 4.74 12.82 -2.13
C VAL A 49 5.39 13.69 -3.21
N VAL A 50 4.75 13.81 -4.37
CA VAL A 50 5.24 14.64 -5.48
C VAL A 50 5.21 16.10 -5.08
N VAL A 51 4.13 16.56 -4.45
CA VAL A 51 4.05 17.93 -3.92
C VAL A 51 5.10 18.19 -2.85
N GLY A 52 5.31 17.25 -1.91
CA GLY A 52 6.36 17.35 -0.90
C GLY A 52 7.76 17.46 -1.52
N ILE A 53 8.04 16.66 -2.56
CA ILE A 53 9.31 16.75 -3.31
C ILE A 53 9.44 18.11 -4.01
N LEU A 54 8.38 18.60 -4.66
CA LEU A 54 8.39 19.93 -5.28
C LEU A 54 8.66 21.05 -4.27
N LEU A 55 8.11 20.96 -3.05
CA LEU A 55 8.43 21.90 -1.97
C LEU A 55 9.91 21.82 -1.56
N ILE A 56 10.48 20.62 -1.49
CA ILE A 56 11.93 20.42 -1.25
C ILE A 56 12.76 21.05 -2.38
N MET A 57 12.29 21.02 -3.63
CA MET A 57 13.00 21.63 -4.77
C MET A 57 13.12 23.15 -4.67
N VAL A 58 12.08 23.81 -4.16
CA VAL A 58 12.01 25.27 -4.01
C VAL A 58 12.67 25.74 -2.70
N ASN A 59 13.13 24.81 -1.85
CA ASN A 59 13.73 25.14 -0.57
C ASN A 59 14.99 26.03 -0.76
N PRO A 60 15.02 27.26 -0.19
CA PRO A 60 16.17 28.16 -0.31
C PRO A 60 17.43 27.66 0.40
N PHE A 61 17.30 26.67 1.30
CA PHE A 61 18.43 26.01 1.97
C PHE A 61 18.97 24.79 1.20
N ARG A 62 18.60 24.65 -0.07
CA ARG A 62 19.18 23.67 -0.98
C ARG A 62 20.69 23.90 -1.11
N HIS A 63 21.48 22.81 -1.15
CA HIS A 63 22.96 22.82 -1.12
C HIS A 63 23.61 23.26 0.19
N VAL A 64 22.81 23.51 1.23
CA VAL A 64 23.33 23.70 2.57
C VAL A 64 23.37 22.34 3.26
N SER A 65 24.55 21.72 3.26
CA SER A 65 24.79 20.47 3.99
C SER A 65 24.53 20.68 5.48
N MET A 66 23.52 20.00 6.01
CA MET A 66 23.19 20.05 7.44
C MET A 66 24.08 19.11 8.22
N VAL A 67 24.37 17.94 7.65
CA VAL A 67 25.23 16.92 8.27
C VAL A 67 26.66 17.43 8.43
N GLN A 68 27.25 18.04 7.39
CA GLN A 68 28.61 18.58 7.49
C GLN A 68 28.69 19.75 8.48
N LYS A 69 27.62 20.56 8.60
CA LYS A 69 27.56 21.64 9.60
C LYS A 69 27.54 21.13 11.04
N ILE A 70 26.87 20.01 11.29
CA ILE A 70 26.69 19.45 12.64
C ILE A 70 27.88 18.58 13.04
N PHE A 71 28.33 17.71 12.14
CA PHE A 71 29.34 16.68 12.45
C PHE A 71 30.74 17.04 11.92
N GLY A 72 30.87 18.07 11.09
CA GLY A 72 32.10 18.39 10.39
C GLY A 72 32.30 17.57 9.12
N THR A 73 33.02 18.14 8.16
CA THR A 73 33.31 17.54 6.84
C THR A 73 34.14 16.26 6.93
N GLU A 74 34.98 16.12 7.96
CA GLU A 74 35.89 14.99 8.16
C GLU A 74 35.30 13.89 9.06
N SER A 75 34.02 13.99 9.43
CA SER A 75 33.39 12.95 10.24
C SER A 75 33.19 11.65 9.47
N ALA A 76 33.40 10.52 10.14
CA ALA A 76 33.12 9.18 9.59
C ALA A 76 31.68 9.05 9.08
N ILE A 77 30.72 9.73 9.73
CA ILE A 77 29.31 9.77 9.32
C ILE A 77 29.15 10.45 7.96
N THR A 78 29.82 11.58 7.74
CA THR A 78 29.78 12.30 6.46
C THR A 78 30.38 11.45 5.35
N PHE A 79 31.53 10.80 5.59
CA PHE A 79 32.12 9.88 4.61
C PHE A 79 31.21 8.71 4.28
N PHE A 80 30.60 8.09 5.29
CA PHE A 80 29.68 6.97 5.08
C PHE A 80 28.45 7.35 4.26
N LEU A 81 27.88 8.54 4.49
CA LEU A 81 26.72 9.04 3.72
C LEU A 81 27.06 9.45 2.28
N LEU A 82 28.35 9.66 1.99
CA LEU A 82 28.86 9.96 0.66
C LEU A 82 29.47 8.73 -0.02
N ASP A 83 29.46 7.58 0.64
CA ASP A 83 30.05 6.35 0.15
C ASP A 83 29.13 5.63 -0.83
N GLY A 84 29.46 5.68 -2.13
CA GLY A 84 28.70 5.06 -3.20
C GLY A 84 28.92 3.57 -3.42
N HIS A 85 29.75 2.90 -2.61
CA HIS A 85 30.06 1.48 -2.83
C HIS A 85 28.85 0.55 -2.63
N VAL A 86 28.86 -0.60 -3.31
CA VAL A 86 27.78 -1.59 -3.29
C VAL A 86 27.48 -2.10 -1.87
N SER A 87 28.50 -2.29 -1.03
CA SER A 87 28.31 -2.67 0.38
C SER A 87 27.45 -1.66 1.13
N SER A 88 27.73 -0.37 0.93
CA SER A 88 26.99 0.73 1.56
C SER A 88 25.59 0.86 0.99
N MET A 89 25.40 0.65 -0.32
CA MET A 89 24.07 0.56 -0.93
C MET A 89 23.22 -0.55 -0.30
N LEU A 90 23.79 -1.76 -0.11
CA LEU A 90 23.08 -2.86 0.54
C LEU A 90 22.67 -2.53 1.97
N ILE A 91 23.58 -1.93 2.75
CA ILE A 91 23.30 -1.49 4.12
C ILE A 91 22.14 -0.48 4.13
N PHE A 92 22.17 0.53 3.27
CA PHE A 92 21.10 1.54 3.18
C PHE A 92 19.77 0.94 2.75
N SER A 93 19.77 0.03 1.77
CA SER A 93 18.55 -0.67 1.34
C SER A 93 17.93 -1.45 2.50
N VAL A 94 18.73 -2.20 3.27
CA VAL A 94 18.25 -2.98 4.41
C VAL A 94 17.79 -2.07 5.56
N LEU A 95 18.55 -1.02 5.87
CA LEU A 95 18.20 -0.07 6.92
C LEU A 95 16.87 0.62 6.64
N PHE A 96 16.70 1.14 5.42
CA PHE A 96 15.47 1.81 5.03
C PHE A 96 14.30 0.84 4.85
N PHE A 97 14.56 -0.42 4.48
CA PHE A 97 13.53 -1.46 4.50
C PHE A 97 12.95 -1.64 5.91
N PHE A 98 13.79 -1.84 6.92
CA PHE A 98 13.34 -2.02 8.30
C PHE A 98 12.76 -0.73 8.90
N ALA A 99 13.34 0.43 8.60
CA ALA A 99 12.81 1.72 9.04
C ALA A 99 11.38 1.94 8.51
N GLU A 100 11.13 1.67 7.23
CA GLU A 100 9.80 1.77 6.64
C GLU A 100 8.84 0.75 7.26
N TRP A 101 9.32 -0.47 7.49
CA TRP A 101 8.53 -1.56 8.10
C TRP A 101 8.02 -1.19 9.49
N ILE A 102 8.83 -0.50 10.28
CA ILE A 102 8.50 -0.07 11.65
C ILE A 102 7.63 1.20 11.63
N LEU A 103 8.11 2.27 10.96
CA LEU A 103 7.50 3.60 11.01
C LEU A 103 6.14 3.63 10.29
N ARG A 104 6.01 2.92 9.17
CA ARG A 104 4.78 2.85 8.35
C ARG A 104 4.21 4.22 8.00
N LYS A 105 5.09 5.21 7.80
CA LYS A 105 4.74 6.57 7.37
C LYS A 105 5.02 6.70 5.88
N GLU A 106 3.97 6.49 5.08
CA GLU A 106 4.01 6.28 3.62
C GLU A 106 4.80 7.32 2.80
N HIS A 107 5.03 8.53 3.31
CA HIS A 107 5.78 9.55 2.56
C HIS A 107 7.02 10.04 3.32
N LEU A 108 7.14 9.77 4.63
CA LEU A 108 8.14 10.41 5.47
C LEU A 108 9.57 10.02 5.08
N LEU A 109 9.87 8.71 5.00
CA LEU A 109 11.22 8.26 4.68
C LEU A 109 11.64 8.65 3.26
N THR A 110 10.69 8.60 2.32
CA THR A 110 10.93 9.06 0.95
C THR A 110 11.29 10.54 0.93
N LEU A 111 10.55 11.40 1.64
CA LEU A 111 10.85 12.83 1.73
C LEU A 111 12.19 13.10 2.42
N ILE A 112 12.56 12.31 3.44
CA ILE A 112 13.88 12.41 4.10
C ILE A 112 15.00 12.10 3.11
N VAL A 113 14.88 11.02 2.34
CA VAL A 113 15.89 10.67 1.31
C VAL A 113 16.05 11.80 0.30
N PHE A 114 14.95 12.36 -0.18
CA PHE A 114 14.98 13.49 -1.13
C PHE A 114 15.58 14.76 -0.50
N LEU A 115 15.27 15.06 0.76
CA LEU A 115 15.82 16.21 1.47
C LEU A 115 17.35 16.10 1.58
N PHE A 116 17.86 14.97 2.03
CA PHE A 116 19.30 14.73 2.18
C PHE A 116 20.01 14.75 0.83
N LEU A 117 19.41 14.17 -0.21
CA LEU A 117 19.95 14.22 -1.57
C LEU A 117 20.08 15.67 -2.09
N VAL A 118 19.05 16.51 -1.87
CA VAL A 118 19.02 17.90 -2.32
C VAL A 118 20.00 18.80 -1.54
N GLN A 119 20.21 18.50 -0.26
CA GLN A 119 21.21 19.17 0.57
C GLN A 119 22.66 18.77 0.22
N GLY A 120 22.85 17.68 -0.53
CA GLY A 120 24.17 17.12 -0.84
C GLY A 120 24.72 16.23 0.27
N ASP A 121 23.89 15.86 1.25
CA ASP A 121 24.23 15.03 2.40
C ASP A 121 24.13 13.53 2.13
N LEU A 122 23.69 13.13 0.94
CA LEU A 122 23.51 11.72 0.57
C LEU A 122 23.94 11.46 -0.87
N HIS A 123 24.77 10.45 -1.06
CA HIS A 123 25.18 10.01 -2.39
C HIS A 123 24.00 9.42 -3.18
N ILE A 124 23.97 9.62 -4.50
CA ILE A 124 22.85 9.17 -5.34
C ILE A 124 22.64 7.65 -5.31
N HIS A 125 23.72 6.88 -5.20
CA HIS A 125 23.65 5.42 -5.08
C HIS A 125 22.94 4.99 -3.79
N LEU A 126 23.26 5.65 -2.68
CA LEU A 126 22.63 5.41 -1.39
C LEU A 126 21.18 5.88 -1.40
N ALA A 127 20.90 7.04 -2.00
CA ALA A 127 19.53 7.54 -2.14
C ALA A 127 18.64 6.58 -2.95
N LEU A 128 19.15 6.05 -4.07
CA LEU A 128 18.45 5.04 -4.86
C LEU A 128 18.23 3.76 -4.05
N ALA A 129 19.26 3.27 -3.36
CA ALA A 129 19.18 2.07 -2.53
C ALA A 129 18.15 2.23 -1.40
N SER A 130 18.09 3.39 -0.76
CA SER A 130 17.07 3.71 0.24
C SER A 130 15.67 3.67 -0.35
N VAL A 131 15.44 4.26 -1.53
CA VAL A 131 14.13 4.21 -2.21
C VAL A 131 13.75 2.77 -2.56
N ILE A 132 14.68 1.96 -3.08
CA ILE A 132 14.46 0.53 -3.35
C ILE A 132 14.01 -0.18 -2.07
N GLY A 133 14.72 0.01 -0.96
CA GLY A 133 14.40 -0.59 0.34
C GLY A 133 13.03 -0.17 0.89
N ILE A 134 12.70 1.13 0.81
CA ILE A 134 11.40 1.68 1.21
C ILE A 134 10.26 0.99 0.44
N TYR A 135 10.33 0.98 -0.89
CA TYR A 135 9.25 0.41 -1.71
C TYR A 135 9.16 -1.11 -1.55
N PHE A 136 10.30 -1.81 -1.45
CA PHE A 136 10.31 -3.24 -1.18
C PHE A 136 9.60 -3.56 0.14
N SER A 137 9.88 -2.79 1.20
CA SER A 137 9.22 -2.93 2.50
C SER A 137 7.72 -2.76 2.42
N ARG A 138 7.23 -1.73 1.71
CA ARG A 138 5.80 -1.49 1.50
C ARG A 138 5.12 -2.65 0.79
N TYR A 139 5.73 -3.15 -0.29
CA TYR A 139 5.15 -4.25 -1.06
C TYR A 139 5.23 -5.59 -0.31
N CYS A 140 6.30 -5.85 0.44
CA CYS A 140 6.38 -7.00 1.34
C CYS A 140 5.34 -6.92 2.46
N HIS A 141 5.04 -5.74 2.98
CA HIS A 141 4.01 -5.57 4.00
C HIS A 141 2.62 -5.89 3.45
N GLN A 142 2.31 -5.39 2.26
CA GLN A 142 1.08 -5.74 1.56
C GLN A 142 1.01 -7.23 1.26
N TRP A 143 2.11 -7.81 0.76
CA TRP A 143 2.21 -9.24 0.52
C TRP A 143 1.94 -10.02 1.80
N TRP A 144 2.64 -9.76 2.92
CA TRP A 144 2.41 -10.45 4.20
C TRP A 144 0.92 -10.47 4.58
N PHE A 145 0.20 -9.38 4.31
CA PHE A 145 -1.18 -9.22 4.76
C PHE A 145 -2.14 -10.30 4.21
N HIS A 146 -1.88 -10.90 3.05
CA HIS A 146 -2.76 -11.93 2.45
C HIS A 146 -2.95 -13.17 3.34
N VAL A 147 -2.01 -13.45 4.26
CA VAL A 147 -2.03 -14.62 5.14
C VAL A 147 -3.30 -14.65 6.03
N GLY A 148 -3.82 -13.48 6.40
CA GLY A 148 -5.01 -13.36 7.24
C GLY A 148 -6.33 -13.19 6.48
N LEU A 149 -6.32 -13.29 5.15
CA LEU A 149 -7.51 -13.10 4.33
C LEU A 149 -8.15 -14.44 3.96
N GLU A 150 -9.47 -14.45 3.85
CA GLU A 150 -10.25 -15.59 3.38
C GLU A 150 -11.01 -15.24 2.08
N SER A 151 -11.60 -16.26 1.45
CA SER A 151 -12.46 -16.12 0.28
C SER A 151 -11.79 -15.45 -0.94
N ARG A 152 -12.61 -14.87 -1.82
CA ARG A 152 -12.23 -14.13 -3.03
C ARG A 152 -11.36 -12.90 -2.72
N THR A 153 -11.53 -12.31 -1.55
CA THR A 153 -10.75 -11.16 -1.08
C THR A 153 -9.26 -11.49 -0.99
N LYS A 154 -8.91 -12.71 -0.53
CA LYS A 154 -7.53 -13.21 -0.54
C LYS A 154 -6.93 -13.27 -1.94
N ASN A 155 -7.66 -13.84 -2.90
CA ASN A 155 -7.17 -14.02 -4.27
C ASN A 155 -6.93 -12.68 -4.98
N ILE A 156 -7.86 -11.73 -4.81
CA ILE A 156 -7.72 -10.36 -5.33
C ILE A 156 -6.46 -9.72 -4.74
N TRP A 157 -6.32 -9.78 -3.42
CA TRP A 157 -5.20 -9.16 -2.72
C TRP A 157 -3.85 -9.74 -3.12
N GLN A 158 -3.74 -11.07 -3.13
CA GLN A 158 -2.52 -11.77 -3.51
C GLN A 158 -2.10 -11.44 -4.95
N THR A 159 -3.06 -11.40 -5.89
CA THR A 159 -2.78 -11.02 -7.28
C THR A 159 -2.25 -9.60 -7.37
N LEU A 160 -2.87 -8.65 -6.66
CA LEU A 160 -2.44 -7.26 -6.66
C LEU A 160 -1.05 -7.08 -6.04
N SER A 161 -0.79 -7.71 -4.88
CA SER A 161 0.53 -7.67 -4.24
C SER A 161 1.61 -8.26 -5.14
N ASN A 162 1.31 -9.35 -5.87
CA ASN A 162 2.25 -9.94 -6.82
C ASN A 162 2.53 -9.00 -8.00
N ILE A 163 1.50 -8.33 -8.55
CA ILE A 163 1.66 -7.33 -9.61
C ILE A 163 2.57 -6.18 -9.14
N GLN A 164 2.37 -5.70 -7.91
CA GLN A 164 3.18 -4.62 -7.35
C GLN A 164 4.64 -5.05 -7.10
N LEU A 165 4.87 -6.25 -6.55
CA LEU A 165 6.21 -6.80 -6.38
C LEU A 165 6.93 -7.01 -7.71
N ALA A 166 6.23 -7.52 -8.73
CA ALA A 166 6.80 -7.66 -10.07
C ALA A 166 7.15 -6.29 -10.68
N SER A 167 6.25 -5.31 -10.54
CA SER A 167 6.49 -3.93 -11.00
C SER A 167 7.69 -3.30 -10.29
N TRP A 168 7.82 -3.53 -8.98
CA TRP A 168 8.98 -3.10 -8.20
C TRP A 168 10.28 -3.68 -8.76
N LEU A 169 10.33 -5.00 -8.96
CA LEU A 169 11.53 -5.66 -9.46
C LEU A 169 11.95 -5.10 -10.83
N VAL A 170 11.00 -4.93 -11.75
CA VAL A 170 11.26 -4.37 -13.08
C VAL A 170 11.83 -2.96 -12.99
N VAL A 171 11.23 -2.08 -12.18
CA VAL A 171 11.71 -0.70 -12.03
C VAL A 171 13.05 -0.65 -11.30
N THR A 172 13.28 -1.49 -10.29
CA THR A 172 14.56 -1.59 -9.58
C THR A 172 15.70 -1.95 -10.54
N VAL A 173 15.51 -3.00 -11.35
CA VAL A 173 16.52 -3.43 -12.33
C VAL A 173 16.77 -2.32 -13.35
N ALA A 174 15.70 -1.72 -13.91
CA ALA A 174 15.83 -0.63 -14.87
C ALA A 174 16.55 0.59 -14.28
N ALA A 175 16.25 0.96 -13.02
CA ALA A 175 16.89 2.07 -12.33
C ALA A 175 18.36 1.80 -12.03
N LEU A 176 18.74 0.59 -11.63
CA LEU A 176 20.14 0.23 -11.39
C LEU A 176 20.96 0.25 -12.69
N VAL A 177 20.41 -0.30 -13.79
CA VAL A 177 21.05 -0.23 -15.12
C VAL A 177 21.18 1.22 -15.59
N ALA A 178 20.13 2.03 -15.41
CA ALA A 178 20.18 3.44 -15.76
C ALA A 178 21.17 4.23 -14.90
N LEU A 179 21.28 3.93 -13.60
CA LEU A 179 22.25 4.55 -12.70
C LEU A 179 23.68 4.29 -13.18
N ASP A 180 24.01 3.03 -13.48
CA ASP A 180 25.32 2.63 -14.00
C ASP A 180 25.63 3.33 -15.33
N TYR A 181 24.70 3.28 -16.28
CA TYR A 181 24.84 3.96 -17.57
C TYR A 181 25.09 5.47 -17.41
N LEU A 182 24.30 6.16 -16.59
CA LEU A 182 24.43 7.60 -16.38
C LEU A 182 25.73 7.96 -15.62
N GLN A 183 26.19 7.10 -14.72
CA GLN A 183 27.44 7.26 -13.99
C GLN A 183 28.65 7.14 -14.92
N VAL A 184 28.69 6.09 -15.77
CA VAL A 184 29.76 5.86 -16.75
C VAL A 184 29.86 7.02 -17.74
N ASN A 185 28.73 7.58 -18.15
CA ASN A 185 28.66 8.74 -19.05
C ASN A 185 28.81 10.09 -18.32
N GLN A 186 29.19 10.11 -17.05
CA GLN A 186 29.50 11.32 -16.27
C GLN A 186 28.33 12.32 -16.12
N TYR A 187 27.07 11.87 -16.26
CA TYR A 187 25.90 12.72 -16.05
C TYR A 187 25.72 13.14 -14.59
N PHE A 188 26.32 12.40 -13.65
CA PHE A 188 26.39 12.78 -12.24
C PHE A 188 27.75 13.44 -11.95
N ALA A 189 27.91 14.72 -12.32
CA ALA A 189 29.13 15.47 -12.07
C ALA A 189 29.41 15.63 -10.56
N ALA A 190 30.69 15.77 -10.20
CA ALA A 190 31.16 15.87 -8.82
C ALA A 190 30.74 17.17 -8.11
N SER A 191 30.42 18.24 -8.85
CA SER A 191 30.27 19.59 -8.29
C SER A 191 28.84 20.08 -8.06
N VAL A 192 27.79 19.49 -8.65
CA VAL A 192 26.43 20.03 -8.49
C VAL A 192 25.37 18.92 -8.51
N SER A 193 24.36 19.07 -7.64
CA SER A 193 23.13 18.27 -7.52
C SER A 193 22.30 18.05 -8.80
N GLU A 194 22.74 18.59 -9.93
CA GLU A 194 22.03 18.55 -11.20
C GLU A 194 21.88 17.09 -11.67
N TYR A 195 20.70 16.78 -12.20
CA TYR A 195 20.27 15.46 -12.66
C TYR A 195 20.07 14.37 -11.59
N ARG A 196 20.76 14.41 -10.45
CA ARG A 196 20.60 13.42 -9.35
C ARG A 196 19.16 13.37 -8.83
N LEU A 197 18.60 14.54 -8.57
CA LEU A 197 17.22 14.67 -8.09
C LEU A 197 16.23 14.23 -9.17
N GLN A 198 16.42 14.68 -10.42
CA GLN A 198 15.55 14.32 -11.54
C GLN A 198 15.54 12.81 -11.74
N PHE A 199 16.70 12.16 -11.70
CA PHE A 199 16.83 10.72 -11.80
C PHE A 199 16.04 10.00 -10.70
N LEU A 200 16.18 10.42 -9.43
CA LEU A 200 15.46 9.78 -8.33
C LEU A 200 13.94 10.04 -8.41
N LEU A 201 13.53 11.24 -8.81
CA LEU A 201 12.12 11.58 -9.05
C LEU A 201 11.53 10.73 -10.18
N THR A 202 12.23 10.60 -11.31
CA THR A 202 11.81 9.75 -12.43
C THR A 202 11.70 8.29 -11.99
N THR A 203 12.63 7.80 -11.17
CA THR A 203 12.57 6.44 -10.61
C THR A 203 11.32 6.26 -9.72
N LEU A 204 11.03 7.22 -8.86
CA LEU A 204 9.83 7.22 -8.02
C LEU A 204 8.54 7.21 -8.86
N LEU A 205 8.49 8.07 -9.89
CA LEU A 205 7.35 8.11 -10.81
C LEU A 205 7.20 6.80 -11.58
N ALA A 206 8.31 6.15 -11.98
CA ALA A 206 8.28 4.85 -12.64
C ALA A 206 7.68 3.76 -11.76
N TYR A 207 8.02 3.71 -10.45
CA TYR A 207 7.40 2.78 -9.51
C TYR A 207 5.87 2.94 -9.47
N HIS A 208 5.39 4.18 -9.34
CA HIS A 208 3.95 4.44 -9.30
C HIS A 208 3.26 4.20 -10.65
N ALA A 209 3.87 4.63 -11.76
CA ALA A 209 3.31 4.52 -13.09
C ALA A 209 3.18 3.07 -13.55
N LEU A 210 4.22 2.25 -13.37
CA LEU A 210 4.18 0.84 -13.76
C LEU A 210 3.20 0.05 -12.90
N ALA A 211 3.23 0.24 -11.58
CA ALA A 211 2.30 -0.43 -10.68
C ALA A 211 0.83 -0.05 -10.96
N PHE A 212 0.57 1.24 -11.24
CA PHE A 212 -0.74 1.72 -11.66
C PHE A 212 -1.17 1.07 -12.98
N PHE A 213 -0.33 1.11 -14.01
CA PHE A 213 -0.68 0.58 -15.34
C PHE A 213 -0.98 -0.91 -15.29
N MET A 214 -0.13 -1.70 -14.63
CA MET A 214 -0.31 -3.14 -14.50
C MET A 214 -1.56 -3.49 -13.68
N SER A 215 -1.82 -2.76 -12.59
CA SER A 215 -3.02 -2.96 -11.77
C SER A 215 -4.30 -2.58 -12.53
N ALA A 216 -4.28 -1.47 -13.27
CA ALA A 216 -5.39 -1.02 -14.09
C ALA A 216 -5.70 -2.01 -15.23
N LEU A 217 -4.65 -2.54 -15.88
CA LEU A 217 -4.77 -3.54 -16.93
C LEU A 217 -5.42 -4.82 -16.38
N TRP A 218 -4.91 -5.33 -15.25
CA TRP A 218 -5.51 -6.48 -14.58
C TRP A 218 -6.97 -6.23 -14.17
N GLY A 219 -7.24 -5.09 -13.52
CA GLY A 219 -8.58 -4.74 -13.06
C GLY A 219 -9.60 -4.61 -14.19
N HIS A 220 -9.16 -4.13 -15.36
CA HIS A 220 -9.99 -4.05 -16.56
C HIS A 220 -10.53 -5.42 -16.99
N PHE A 221 -9.67 -6.44 -17.01
CA PHE A 221 -10.06 -7.80 -17.38
C PHE A 221 -10.79 -8.52 -16.24
N PHE A 222 -10.38 -8.32 -14.99
CA PHE A 222 -11.00 -8.93 -13.83
C PHE A 222 -12.49 -8.58 -13.70
N VAL A 223 -12.85 -7.31 -13.92
CA VAL A 223 -14.26 -6.86 -13.83
C VAL A 223 -15.14 -7.41 -14.95
N ARG A 224 -14.57 -7.88 -16.07
CA ARG A 224 -15.33 -8.49 -17.17
C ARG A 224 -15.68 -9.96 -16.92
N GLN A 225 -15.09 -10.58 -15.91
CA GLN A 225 -15.42 -11.96 -15.53
C GLN A 225 -16.83 -12.00 -14.95
N LYS A 226 -17.66 -12.94 -15.44
CA LYS A 226 -18.97 -13.20 -14.85
C LYS A 226 -18.76 -13.80 -13.46
N VAL A 227 -19.37 -13.20 -12.44
CA VAL A 227 -19.34 -13.75 -11.08
C VAL A 227 -20.36 -14.88 -11.00
N GLU A 228 -19.90 -16.09 -10.73
CA GLU A 228 -20.82 -17.20 -10.48
C GLU A 228 -21.44 -17.03 -9.08
N PRO A 229 -22.75 -17.28 -8.92
CA PRO A 229 -23.41 -17.18 -7.61
C PRO A 229 -22.81 -18.11 -6.55
N SER A 230 -22.20 -19.22 -6.99
CA SER A 230 -21.52 -20.23 -6.18
C SER A 230 -20.18 -19.75 -5.58
N ASP A 231 -19.56 -18.70 -6.12
CA ASP A 231 -18.31 -18.13 -5.61
C ASP A 231 -18.50 -17.32 -4.31
N LEU A 232 -19.73 -17.24 -3.80
CA LEU A 232 -20.10 -16.45 -2.63
C LEU A 232 -20.41 -17.35 -1.43
N PRO A 233 -19.40 -17.76 -0.67
CA PRO A 233 -19.46 -17.58 0.76
C PRO A 233 -18.69 -16.29 1.10
N THR A 234 -19.46 -15.28 1.50
CA THR A 234 -18.98 -13.98 2.00
C THR A 234 -18.38 -14.14 3.39
N TYR A 235 -17.18 -14.72 3.48
CA TYR A 235 -16.39 -14.57 4.70
C TYR A 235 -15.94 -13.11 4.79
N PHE A 236 -16.54 -12.34 5.71
CA PHE A 236 -16.09 -11.00 6.06
C PHE A 236 -14.65 -11.10 6.61
N SER A 237 -13.67 -10.95 5.72
CA SER A 237 -12.26 -10.84 6.07
C SER A 237 -11.94 -9.49 6.70
N THR A 238 -12.91 -8.57 6.72
CA THR A 238 -12.79 -7.22 7.28
C THR A 238 -12.47 -7.13 8.75
N ALA A 239 -12.79 -8.13 9.57
CA ALA A 239 -12.34 -8.14 10.96
C ALA A 239 -10.81 -8.04 11.09
N ASN A 240 -10.07 -8.65 10.14
CA ASN A 240 -8.62 -8.58 10.06
C ASN A 240 -8.13 -7.27 9.41
N TRP A 241 -8.91 -6.69 8.49
CA TRP A 241 -8.62 -5.37 7.90
C TRP A 241 -8.71 -4.25 8.94
N ILE A 242 -9.79 -4.22 9.74
CA ILE A 242 -10.08 -3.19 10.75
C ILE A 242 -9.00 -3.14 11.84
N LEU A 243 -8.41 -4.28 12.19
CA LEU A 243 -7.35 -4.36 13.19
C LEU A 243 -6.05 -3.67 12.81
N ARG A 244 -5.67 -3.77 11.54
CA ARG A 244 -4.28 -3.53 11.14
C ARG A 244 -4.08 -2.16 10.50
N PHE A 245 -5.16 -1.53 10.05
CA PHE A 245 -5.09 -0.29 9.30
C PHE A 245 -6.05 0.77 9.82
N SER A 246 -5.56 2.00 9.88
CA SER A 246 -6.40 3.17 10.08
C SER A 246 -7.25 3.43 8.84
N MET A 247 -8.48 3.87 9.06
CA MET A 247 -9.45 4.19 8.00
C MET A 247 -10.02 5.59 8.21
N SER A 248 -10.68 6.15 7.21
CA SER A 248 -11.43 7.41 7.35
C SER A 248 -12.58 7.30 8.33
N GLY A 249 -12.84 8.39 9.07
CA GLY A 249 -13.98 8.48 9.98
C GLY A 249 -15.31 8.25 9.25
N TYR A 250 -15.41 8.71 7.99
CA TYR A 250 -16.56 8.41 7.13
C TYR A 250 -16.72 6.91 6.88
N LEU A 251 -15.65 6.21 6.45
CA LEU A 251 -15.71 4.77 6.22
C LEU A 251 -15.96 4.01 7.52
N ARG A 252 -15.36 4.42 8.64
CA ARG A 252 -15.60 3.84 9.96
C ARG A 252 -17.08 3.90 10.32
N LYS A 253 -17.72 5.06 10.21
CA LYS A 253 -19.15 5.23 10.48
C LYS A 253 -20.00 4.31 9.59
N LEU A 254 -19.72 4.30 8.29
CA LEU A 254 -20.47 3.50 7.33
C LEU A 254 -20.29 1.99 7.57
N LEU A 255 -19.09 1.56 7.97
CA LEU A 255 -18.81 0.19 8.38
C LEU A 255 -19.53 -0.18 9.67
N THR A 256 -19.61 0.71 10.65
CA THR A 256 -20.38 0.48 11.90
C THR A 256 -21.84 0.20 11.58
N ASP A 257 -22.48 1.05 10.77
CA ASP A 257 -23.88 0.90 10.38
C ASP A 257 -24.12 -0.40 9.60
N LYS A 258 -23.24 -0.71 8.64
CA LYS A 258 -23.32 -1.94 7.84
C LYS A 258 -23.08 -3.20 8.65
N THR A 259 -22.13 -3.18 9.57
CA THR A 259 -21.80 -4.33 10.43
C THR A 259 -22.98 -4.63 11.35
N ALA A 260 -23.58 -3.62 11.97
CA ALA A 260 -24.76 -3.79 12.82
C ALA A 260 -25.96 -4.36 12.04
N SER A 261 -26.22 -3.84 10.84
CA SER A 261 -27.30 -4.35 9.97
C SER A 261 -27.06 -5.80 9.53
N ALA A 262 -25.83 -6.15 9.13
CA ALA A 262 -25.48 -7.51 8.73
C ALA A 262 -25.63 -8.48 9.91
N LEU A 263 -25.13 -8.10 11.09
CA LEU A 263 -25.20 -8.92 12.29
C LEU A 263 -26.65 -9.23 12.68
N ALA A 264 -27.55 -8.23 12.66
CA ALA A 264 -28.97 -8.44 12.92
C ALA A 264 -29.61 -9.41 11.89
N HIS A 265 -29.29 -9.26 10.61
CA HIS A 265 -29.79 -10.13 9.54
C HIS A 265 -29.30 -11.58 9.71
N HIS A 266 -28.01 -11.79 9.98
CA HIS A 266 -27.45 -13.13 10.16
C HIS A 266 -27.95 -13.81 11.44
N GLN A 267 -28.14 -13.06 12.53
CA GLN A 267 -28.77 -13.59 13.75
C GLN A 267 -30.22 -14.03 13.50
N GLN A 268 -31.00 -13.24 12.76
CA GLN A 268 -32.36 -13.60 12.36
C GLN A 268 -32.37 -14.86 11.46
N ALA A 269 -31.43 -14.96 10.51
CA ALA A 269 -31.31 -16.14 9.66
C ALA A 269 -31.03 -17.41 10.47
N ILE A 270 -30.14 -17.35 11.47
CA ILE A 270 -29.88 -18.50 12.37
C ILE A 270 -31.14 -18.87 13.17
N ALA A 271 -31.89 -17.88 13.67
CA ALA A 271 -33.14 -18.14 14.39
C ALA A 271 -34.15 -18.89 13.49
N ASN A 272 -34.33 -18.42 12.25
CA ASN A 272 -35.20 -19.08 11.27
C ASN A 272 -34.69 -20.50 10.91
N PHE A 273 -33.37 -20.70 10.78
CA PHE A 273 -32.80 -22.02 10.52
C PHE A 273 -33.04 -23.01 11.66
N LYS A 274 -32.99 -22.55 12.92
CA LYS A 274 -33.32 -23.39 14.07
C LYS A 274 -34.79 -23.82 14.02
N GLU A 275 -35.69 -22.89 13.73
CA GLU A 275 -37.13 -23.18 13.60
C GLU A 275 -37.41 -24.21 12.49
N ILE A 276 -36.80 -24.06 11.31
CA ILE A 276 -36.95 -25.01 10.20
C ILE A 276 -36.38 -26.40 10.55
N LYS A 277 -35.23 -26.44 11.25
CA LYS A 277 -34.64 -27.70 11.70
C LYS A 277 -35.54 -28.42 12.70
N ASP A 278 -36.14 -27.68 13.62
CA ASP A 278 -37.07 -28.23 14.61
C ASP A 278 -38.35 -28.76 13.95
N GLN A 279 -38.79 -28.13 12.86
CA GLN A 279 -39.92 -28.59 12.04
C GLN A 279 -39.58 -29.75 11.08
N SER A 280 -38.29 -29.99 10.78
CA SER A 280 -37.85 -31.02 9.83
C SER A 280 -36.57 -31.72 10.28
N PRO A 281 -36.65 -32.66 11.25
CA PRO A 281 -35.50 -33.26 11.92
C PRO A 281 -34.56 -34.13 11.05
N GLY A 282 -34.88 -34.31 9.76
CA GLY A 282 -34.07 -35.09 8.80
C GLY A 282 -33.21 -34.27 7.84
N LEU A 283 -33.25 -32.92 7.88
CA LEU A 283 -32.45 -32.07 7.00
C LEU A 283 -31.07 -31.77 7.59
N GLU A 284 -30.00 -32.10 6.85
CA GLU A 284 -28.62 -31.81 7.25
C GLU A 284 -28.24 -30.35 6.96
N PHE A 285 -28.28 -29.51 8.00
CA PHE A 285 -27.88 -28.09 7.92
C PHE A 285 -26.45 -27.82 8.43
N GLY A 286 -25.66 -28.85 8.71
CA GLY A 286 -24.37 -28.72 9.41
C GLY A 286 -23.40 -27.72 8.78
N ALA A 287 -23.21 -27.81 7.45
CA ALA A 287 -22.30 -26.93 6.71
C ALA A 287 -22.78 -25.47 6.70
N ILE A 288 -24.07 -25.23 6.45
CA ILE A 288 -24.67 -23.88 6.38
C ILE A 288 -24.59 -23.20 7.76
N ASN A 289 -24.95 -23.93 8.82
CA ASN A 289 -24.90 -23.41 10.19
C ASN A 289 -23.45 -23.08 10.59
N SER A 290 -22.48 -23.92 10.24
CA SER A 290 -21.07 -23.67 10.54
C SER A 290 -20.52 -22.40 9.87
N THR A 291 -20.91 -22.15 8.62
CA THR A 291 -20.50 -20.94 7.87
C THR A 291 -21.13 -19.68 8.47
N LEU A 292 -22.43 -19.70 8.77
CA LEU A 292 -23.14 -18.57 9.38
C LEU A 292 -22.58 -18.22 10.77
N VAL A 293 -22.31 -19.22 11.61
CA VAL A 293 -21.71 -19.01 12.93
C VAL A 293 -20.33 -18.39 12.81
N LYS A 294 -19.51 -18.85 11.85
CA LYS A 294 -18.19 -18.26 11.59
C LYS A 294 -18.32 -16.79 11.14
N GLU A 295 -19.24 -16.48 10.23
CA GLU A 295 -19.50 -15.10 9.77
C GLU A 295 -19.92 -14.17 10.91
N ILE A 296 -20.85 -14.61 11.78
CA ILE A 296 -21.28 -13.83 12.95
C ILE A 296 -20.09 -13.55 13.88
N SER A 297 -19.24 -14.55 14.16
CA SER A 297 -18.07 -14.35 15.02
C SER A 297 -17.12 -13.27 14.48
N PHE A 298 -16.94 -13.20 13.16
CA PHE A 298 -16.14 -12.15 12.53
C PHE A 298 -16.83 -10.79 12.58
N LEU A 299 -18.15 -10.73 12.40
CA LEU A 299 -18.92 -9.49 12.48
C LEU A 299 -18.95 -8.93 13.90
N GLU A 300 -19.11 -9.76 14.92
CA GLU A 300 -19.02 -9.36 16.34
C GLU A 300 -17.63 -8.80 16.67
N GLN A 301 -16.58 -9.47 16.18
CA GLN A 301 -15.21 -9.02 16.34
C GLN A 301 -14.95 -7.69 15.59
N ALA A 302 -15.51 -7.52 14.39
CA ALA A 302 -15.44 -6.26 13.66
C ALA A 302 -16.18 -5.14 14.39
N SER A 303 -17.39 -5.41 14.88
CA SER A 303 -18.24 -4.46 15.61
C SER A 303 -17.56 -3.95 16.88
N SER A 304 -17.04 -4.86 17.72
CA SER A 304 -16.34 -4.49 18.95
C SER A 304 -15.14 -3.57 18.70
N ARG A 305 -14.43 -3.77 17.59
CA ARG A 305 -13.26 -2.96 17.21
C ARG A 305 -13.63 -1.60 16.63
N LEU A 306 -14.71 -1.53 15.85
CA LEU A 306 -15.21 -0.27 15.33
C LEU A 306 -15.70 0.67 16.44
N THR A 307 -16.06 0.13 17.61
CA THR A 307 -16.51 0.88 18.80
C THR A 307 -15.41 1.25 19.80
N ILE A 308 -14.19 0.71 19.67
CA ILE A 308 -13.05 1.09 20.52
C ILE A 308 -12.43 2.37 19.93
N GLU A 309 -12.53 3.48 20.65
CA GLU A 309 -11.91 4.77 20.27
C GLU A 309 -10.38 4.73 20.31
#